data_AF-A0A849F1A6-F1
#
_entry.id   AF-A0A849F1A6-F1
#
_cell.length_a   1.000
_cell.length_b   1.000
_cell.length_c   1.000
_cell.angle_alpha   90.00
_cell.angle_beta   90.00
_cell.angle_gamma   90.00
#
_symmetry.space_group_name_H-M   'P 1'
#
loop_
_entity.id
_entity.type
_entity.pdbx_description
1 polymer ?
#
loop_
_entity_poly.entity_id
_entity_poly.type
_entity_poly.pdbx_seq_one_letter_code
_entity_poly.pdbx_strand_id
1 'polypeptide(L)'
;MDEEQILEWLLKGDVSIQYQVYRDLLGTNRKDLQERIAYEGWGKQFLSKRKPNGNWGDRFYQPKWISTHYTLLDLRNLNLSPTHKLVKESIAQVLKTSKAEDGGIQLGPSTSHHSDVCVNGMFLNYASYFNTPEKELQSIVDSLLNEIMPDGGFNCRTTRSGASHSSLHSTISVLEGLWEFQKAGFTYKKDDISTAIKSAEEFMLIHRLFLSDRTGKIIRKDFLKLAHPSRWKYDILRALDYFQKA
;
A
#
# COMPACT_ATOMS: atom_id res chain seq x y z
N MET A 1 22.48 -6.94 -22.80
CA MET A 1 22.16 -5.51 -22.85
C MET A 1 23.06 -4.81 -21.86
N ASP A 2 23.74 -3.75 -22.28
CA ASP A 2 24.43 -2.85 -21.35
C ASP A 2 23.41 -1.93 -20.65
N GLU A 3 23.90 -1.11 -19.71
CA GLU A 3 23.06 -0.22 -18.90
C GLU A 3 22.27 0.77 -19.77
N GLU A 4 22.90 1.35 -20.78
CA GLU A 4 22.27 2.30 -21.70
C GLU A 4 21.13 1.64 -22.47
N GLN A 5 21.35 0.44 -23.00
CA GLN A 5 20.31 -0.34 -23.68
C GLN A 5 19.14 -0.70 -22.76
N ILE A 6 19.39 -0.99 -21.47
CA ILE A 6 18.33 -1.25 -20.49
C ILE A 6 17.50 0.01 -20.24
N LEU A 7 18.15 1.16 -20.04
CA LEU A 7 17.48 2.44 -19.82
C LEU A 7 16.63 2.82 -21.03
N GLU A 8 17.16 2.72 -22.24
CA GLU A 8 16.39 2.97 -23.46
C GLU A 8 15.19 2.05 -23.60
N TRP A 9 15.33 0.77 -23.26
CA TRP A 9 14.22 -0.18 -23.29
C TRP A 9 13.12 0.18 -22.29
N LEU A 10 13.49 0.52 -21.04
CA LEU A 10 12.54 0.95 -20.02
C LEU A 10 11.82 2.26 -20.42
N LEU A 11 12.55 3.21 -21.02
CA LEU A 11 12.00 4.49 -21.50
C LEU A 11 11.05 4.34 -22.70
N LYS A 12 11.03 3.18 -23.38
CA LYS A 12 10.02 2.83 -24.40
C LYS A 12 8.74 2.27 -23.81
N GLY A 13 8.70 2.01 -22.49
CA GLY A 13 7.55 1.44 -21.78
C GLY A 13 6.40 2.44 -21.56
N ASP A 14 5.44 2.03 -20.74
CA ASP A 14 4.32 2.86 -20.28
C ASP A 14 4.82 4.17 -19.64
N VAL A 15 4.06 5.26 -19.73
CA VAL A 15 4.42 6.56 -19.15
C VAL A 15 4.72 6.49 -17.64
N SER A 16 4.07 5.58 -16.91
CA SER A 16 4.36 5.31 -15.50
C SER A 16 5.74 4.67 -15.29
N ILE A 17 6.20 3.83 -16.22
CA ILE A 17 7.55 3.26 -16.21
C ILE A 17 8.55 4.36 -16.56
N GLN A 18 8.29 5.15 -17.59
CA GLN A 18 9.16 6.27 -17.98
C GLN A 18 9.39 7.22 -16.79
N TYR A 19 8.31 7.61 -16.10
CA TYR A 19 8.42 8.46 -14.91
C TYR A 19 9.28 7.82 -13.80
N GLN A 20 9.09 6.53 -13.53
CA GLN A 20 9.88 5.81 -12.52
C GLN A 20 11.36 5.69 -12.92
N VAL A 21 11.67 5.42 -14.18
CA VAL A 21 13.06 5.39 -14.68
C VAL A 21 13.74 6.73 -14.44
N TYR A 22 13.08 7.83 -14.82
CA TYR A 22 13.63 9.16 -14.59
C TYR A 22 13.84 9.44 -13.10
N ARG A 23 12.86 9.12 -12.26
CA ARG A 23 12.92 9.39 -10.83
C ARG A 23 13.96 8.54 -10.10
N ASP A 24 13.94 7.23 -10.32
CA ASP A 24 14.65 6.24 -9.49
C ASP A 24 16.02 5.86 -10.06
N LEU A 25 16.21 5.93 -11.38
CA LEU A 25 17.49 5.56 -12.02
C LEU A 25 18.27 6.78 -12.52
N LEU A 26 17.58 7.80 -13.04
CA LEU A 26 18.22 9.01 -13.59
C LEU A 26 18.19 10.21 -12.64
N GLY A 27 17.66 10.04 -11.42
CA GLY A 27 17.62 11.08 -10.38
C GLY A 27 16.86 12.36 -10.74
N THR A 28 15.98 12.31 -11.75
CA THR A 28 15.26 13.47 -12.28
C THR A 28 13.75 13.35 -12.08
N ASN A 29 13.15 14.28 -11.35
CA ASN A 29 11.71 14.31 -11.09
C ASN A 29 10.92 14.93 -12.27
N ARG A 30 10.58 14.12 -13.28
CA ARG A 30 9.82 14.53 -14.47
C ARG A 30 8.32 14.63 -14.20
N LYS A 31 7.88 15.73 -13.58
CA LYS A 31 6.45 15.97 -13.26
C LYS A 31 5.54 16.00 -14.48
N ASP A 32 6.06 16.42 -15.63
CA ASP A 32 5.35 16.34 -16.91
C ASP A 32 4.99 14.90 -17.30
N LEU A 33 5.87 13.92 -17.06
CA LEU A 33 5.54 12.51 -17.25
C LEU A 33 4.52 12.04 -16.22
N GLN A 34 4.65 12.48 -14.96
CA GLN A 34 3.70 12.13 -13.91
C GLN A 34 2.26 12.59 -14.22
N GLU A 35 2.12 13.80 -14.74
CA GLU A 35 0.83 14.38 -15.14
C GLU A 35 0.19 13.61 -16.30
N ARG A 36 1.01 13.16 -17.26
CA ARG A 36 0.55 12.38 -18.42
C ARG A 36 -0.02 11.00 -18.05
N ILE A 37 0.33 10.42 -16.89
CA ILE A 37 -0.21 9.13 -16.42
C ILE A 37 -1.74 9.13 -16.40
N ALA A 38 -2.37 10.27 -16.11
CA ALA A 38 -3.84 10.37 -16.10
C ALA A 38 -4.46 10.24 -17.50
N TYR A 39 -3.70 10.52 -18.55
CA TYR A 39 -4.17 10.71 -19.92
C TYR A 39 -3.58 9.71 -20.92
N GLU A 40 -2.64 8.88 -20.49
CA GLU A 40 -1.91 7.91 -21.31
C GLU A 40 -1.76 6.57 -20.58
N GLY A 41 -1.51 5.51 -21.35
CA GLY A 41 -1.07 4.24 -20.79
C GLY A 41 -2.07 3.56 -19.84
N TRP A 42 -1.53 2.84 -18.86
CA TRP A 42 -2.31 2.10 -17.87
C TRP A 42 -3.10 3.01 -16.92
N GLY A 43 -2.56 4.17 -16.54
CA GLY A 43 -3.23 5.11 -15.64
C GLY A 43 -4.56 5.60 -16.24
N LYS A 44 -4.55 6.02 -17.51
CA LYS A 44 -5.78 6.34 -18.25
C LYS A 44 -6.74 5.15 -18.34
N GLN A 45 -6.22 3.95 -18.61
CA GLN A 45 -7.07 2.76 -18.71
C GLN A 45 -7.82 2.49 -17.40
N PHE A 46 -7.13 2.55 -16.25
CA PHE A 46 -7.79 2.47 -14.94
C PHE A 46 -8.80 3.59 -14.76
N LEU A 47 -8.41 4.86 -14.93
CA LEU A 47 -9.31 6.01 -14.72
C LEU A 47 -10.57 5.95 -15.59
N SER A 48 -10.47 5.46 -16.83
CA SER A 48 -11.61 5.29 -17.75
C SER A 48 -12.66 4.29 -17.26
N LYS A 49 -12.31 3.42 -16.31
CA LYS A 49 -13.23 2.42 -15.73
C LYS A 49 -13.92 2.92 -14.44
N ARG A 50 -13.60 4.13 -13.97
CA ARG A 50 -14.30 4.73 -12.83
C ARG A 50 -15.76 4.97 -13.21
N LYS A 51 -16.68 4.39 -12.46
CA LYS A 51 -18.11 4.56 -12.65
C LYS A 51 -18.56 5.94 -12.11
N PRO A 52 -19.72 6.47 -12.56
CA PRO A 52 -20.25 7.75 -12.06
C PRO A 52 -20.44 7.82 -10.54
N ASN A 53 -20.66 6.66 -9.90
CA ASN A 53 -20.78 6.54 -8.45
C ASN A 53 -19.43 6.54 -7.69
N GLY A 54 -18.33 6.89 -8.37
CA GLY A 54 -16.99 7.00 -7.79
C GLY A 54 -16.24 5.69 -7.58
N ASN A 55 -16.84 4.53 -7.92
CA ASN A 55 -16.24 3.23 -7.69
C ASN A 55 -15.63 2.61 -8.96
N TRP A 56 -14.71 1.67 -8.73
CA TRP A 56 -14.34 0.63 -9.69
C TRP A 56 -14.92 -0.70 -9.25
N GLY A 57 -15.23 -1.57 -10.22
CA GLY A 57 -15.99 -2.78 -9.93
C GLY A 57 -17.38 -2.43 -9.41
N ASP A 58 -17.88 -3.19 -8.46
CA ASP A 58 -19.23 -2.98 -7.93
C ASP A 58 -19.23 -2.06 -6.71
N ARG A 59 -18.22 -2.20 -5.84
CA ARG A 59 -18.10 -1.51 -4.54
C ARG A 59 -16.64 -1.38 -4.14
N PHE A 60 -16.40 -0.76 -2.97
CA PHE A 60 -15.06 -0.52 -2.43
C PHE A 60 -14.11 -1.73 -2.52
N TYR A 61 -14.56 -2.92 -2.11
CA TYR A 61 -13.74 -4.14 -2.09
C TYR A 61 -14.36 -5.29 -2.91
N GLN A 62 -15.28 -4.99 -3.84
CA GLN A 62 -15.99 -6.03 -4.62
C GLN A 62 -16.15 -5.67 -6.11
N PRO A 63 -15.95 -6.63 -7.04
CA PRO A 63 -15.28 -7.91 -6.83
C PRO A 63 -13.78 -7.70 -6.59
N LYS A 64 -13.14 -8.59 -5.83
CA LYS A 64 -11.83 -8.35 -5.19
C LYS A 64 -10.85 -7.61 -6.09
N TRP A 65 -10.42 -8.18 -7.21
CA TRP A 65 -9.26 -7.67 -7.97
C TRP A 65 -9.49 -6.45 -8.84
N ILE A 66 -10.74 -6.11 -9.15
CA ILE A 66 -11.08 -4.94 -9.99
C ILE A 66 -11.92 -3.91 -9.21
N SER A 67 -11.93 -4.05 -7.88
CA SER A 67 -12.62 -3.14 -6.97
C SER A 67 -11.92 -1.78 -6.87
N THR A 68 -12.62 -0.81 -6.27
CA THR A 68 -12.06 0.51 -5.94
C THR A 68 -10.75 0.41 -5.17
N HIS A 69 -10.67 -0.46 -4.15
CA HIS A 69 -9.47 -0.61 -3.32
C HIS A 69 -8.22 -0.99 -4.13
N TYR A 70 -8.29 -2.08 -4.90
CA TYR A 70 -7.12 -2.53 -5.66
C TYR A 70 -6.82 -1.60 -6.84
N THR A 71 -7.84 -0.95 -7.43
CA THR A 71 -7.59 0.05 -8.46
C THR A 71 -6.87 1.28 -7.91
N LEU A 72 -7.26 1.77 -6.73
CA LEU A 72 -6.57 2.90 -6.08
C LEU A 72 -5.12 2.54 -5.70
N LEU A 73 -4.90 1.31 -5.21
CA LEU A 73 -3.56 0.80 -4.94
C LEU A 73 -2.70 0.73 -6.21
N ASP A 74 -3.27 0.24 -7.32
CA ASP A 74 -2.57 0.17 -8.60
C ASP A 74 -2.29 1.58 -9.16
N LEU A 75 -3.23 2.53 -9.06
CA LEU A 75 -2.99 3.93 -9.44
C LEU A 75 -1.88 4.60 -8.63
N ARG A 76 -1.77 4.28 -7.33
CA ARG A 76 -0.63 4.69 -6.50
C ARG A 76 0.67 4.07 -7.01
N ASN A 77 0.69 2.78 -7.32
CA ASN A 77 1.88 2.08 -7.82
C ASN A 77 2.33 2.58 -9.20
N LEU A 78 1.39 3.04 -10.03
CA LEU A 78 1.68 3.72 -11.28
C LEU A 78 2.21 5.15 -11.08
N ASN A 79 2.19 5.68 -9.85
CA ASN A 79 2.61 7.03 -9.49
C ASN A 79 1.74 8.14 -10.08
N LEU A 80 0.44 7.90 -10.25
CA LEU A 80 -0.52 8.93 -10.66
C LEU A 80 -0.36 10.19 -9.79
N SER A 81 -0.49 11.40 -10.37
CA SER A 81 -0.37 12.64 -9.61
C SER A 81 -1.17 12.62 -8.28
N PRO A 82 -0.54 12.99 -7.15
CA PRO A 82 -1.16 12.89 -5.82
C PRO A 82 -2.31 13.89 -5.62
N THR A 83 -2.47 14.86 -6.52
CA THR A 83 -3.55 15.85 -6.49
C THR A 83 -4.72 15.51 -7.44
N HIS A 84 -4.72 14.31 -8.03
CA HIS A 84 -5.73 13.91 -9.02
C HIS A 84 -7.15 13.88 -8.42
N LYS A 85 -8.00 14.82 -8.84
CA LYS A 85 -9.31 15.11 -8.22
C LYS A 85 -10.23 13.89 -8.09
N LEU A 86 -10.43 13.15 -9.18
CA LEU A 86 -11.36 12.00 -9.19
C LEU A 86 -10.94 10.88 -8.22
N VAL A 87 -9.64 10.73 -7.99
CA VAL A 87 -9.10 9.73 -7.07
C VAL A 87 -9.34 10.17 -5.63
N LYS A 88 -9.06 11.44 -5.33
CA LYS A 88 -9.35 12.04 -4.02
C LYS A 88 -10.85 11.97 -3.67
N GLU A 89 -11.72 12.24 -4.64
CA GLU A 89 -13.17 12.08 -4.47
C GLU A 89 -13.54 10.64 -4.09
N SER A 90 -12.99 9.63 -4.78
CA SER A 90 -13.25 8.22 -4.47
C SER A 90 -12.77 7.84 -3.07
N ILE A 91 -11.59 8.32 -2.65
CA ILE A 91 -11.07 8.08 -1.29
C ILE A 91 -11.98 8.73 -0.24
N ALA A 92 -12.37 9.99 -0.44
CA ALA A 92 -13.27 10.70 0.46
C ALA A 92 -14.64 10.01 0.59
N GLN A 93 -15.17 9.49 -0.52
CA GLN A 93 -16.40 8.71 -0.50
C GLN A 93 -16.27 7.45 0.35
N VAL A 94 -15.19 6.68 0.19
CA VAL A 94 -14.96 5.47 1.00
C VAL A 94 -14.84 5.82 2.49
N LEU A 95 -14.11 6.87 2.84
CA LEU A 95 -13.99 7.34 4.23
C LEU A 95 -15.34 7.73 4.84
N LYS A 96 -16.26 8.27 4.02
CA LYS A 96 -17.61 8.62 4.46
C LYS A 96 -18.54 7.41 4.59
N THR A 97 -18.41 6.40 3.72
CA THR A 97 -19.42 5.34 3.58
C THR A 97 -18.98 3.96 4.07
N SER A 98 -17.71 3.77 4.42
CA SER A 98 -17.14 2.44 4.66
C SER A 98 -16.23 2.41 5.87
N LYS A 99 -16.64 3.05 6.96
CA LYS A 99 -15.95 2.99 8.26
C LYS A 99 -16.47 1.83 9.10
N ALA A 100 -15.55 1.08 9.68
CA ALA A 100 -15.83 0.09 10.72
C ALA A 100 -15.84 0.76 12.11
N GLU A 101 -16.41 0.07 13.10
CA GLU A 101 -16.53 0.58 14.48
C GLU A 101 -15.17 0.78 15.16
N ASP A 102 -14.15 -0.01 14.78
CA ASP A 102 -12.77 0.15 15.22
C ASP A 102 -12.02 1.34 14.58
N GLY A 103 -12.68 2.11 13.71
CA GLY A 103 -12.10 3.27 13.01
C GLY A 103 -11.42 2.95 11.67
N GLY A 104 -11.21 1.66 11.37
CA GLY A 104 -10.66 1.19 10.10
C GLY A 104 -11.70 1.17 8.97
N ILE A 105 -11.36 0.47 7.88
CA ILE A 105 -12.21 0.40 6.68
C ILE A 105 -13.01 -0.89 6.63
N GLN A 106 -14.33 -0.77 6.54
CA GLN A 106 -15.26 -1.87 6.36
C GLN A 106 -15.23 -2.38 4.90
N LEU A 107 -14.96 -3.67 4.72
CA LEU A 107 -14.96 -4.36 3.43
C LEU A 107 -16.31 -5.00 3.10
N GLY A 108 -17.07 -5.35 4.13
CA GLY A 108 -18.39 -5.95 4.08
C GLY A 108 -18.96 -6.18 5.48
N PRO A 109 -20.10 -6.89 5.60
CA PRO A 109 -20.74 -7.13 6.89
C PRO A 109 -19.84 -7.82 7.92
N SER A 110 -18.99 -8.75 7.48
CA SER A 110 -18.08 -9.49 8.38
C SER A 110 -16.93 -8.66 8.96
N THR A 111 -16.79 -7.40 8.56
CA THR A 111 -15.72 -6.49 9.02
C THR A 111 -16.31 -5.17 9.53
N SER A 112 -17.56 -5.15 9.99
CA SER A 112 -18.22 -3.95 10.54
C SER A 112 -17.65 -3.57 11.90
N HIS A 113 -17.38 -4.55 12.75
CA HIS A 113 -16.86 -4.33 14.11
C HIS A 113 -15.33 -4.25 14.11
N HIS A 114 -14.68 -5.26 13.49
CA HIS A 114 -13.23 -5.32 13.35
C HIS A 114 -12.84 -5.34 11.87
N SER A 115 -12.04 -4.37 11.45
CA SER A 115 -11.57 -4.17 10.09
C SER A 115 -10.34 -5.05 9.77
N ASP A 116 -10.00 -5.15 8.48
CA ASP A 116 -8.84 -5.95 8.06
C ASP A 116 -7.55 -5.12 8.11
N VAL A 117 -6.60 -5.57 8.94
CA VAL A 117 -5.31 -4.91 9.15
C VAL A 117 -4.51 -4.71 7.85
N CYS A 118 -4.49 -5.70 6.95
CA CYS A 118 -3.76 -5.56 5.68
C CYS A 118 -4.39 -4.47 4.80
N VAL A 119 -5.71 -4.45 4.72
CA VAL A 119 -6.44 -3.48 3.91
C VAL A 119 -6.33 -2.09 4.48
N ASN A 120 -6.37 -1.92 5.80
CA ASN A 120 -6.12 -0.63 6.44
C ASN A 120 -4.70 -0.11 6.15
N GLY A 121 -3.68 -0.96 6.21
CA GLY A 121 -2.30 -0.59 5.84
C GLY A 121 -2.19 -0.12 4.40
N MET A 122 -2.71 -0.91 3.44
CA MET A 122 -2.74 -0.53 2.03
C MET A 122 -3.61 0.73 1.78
N PHE A 123 -4.72 0.89 2.50
CA PHE A 123 -5.57 2.07 2.42
C PHE A 123 -4.82 3.31 2.87
N LEU A 124 -4.18 3.25 4.04
CA LEU A 124 -3.39 4.34 4.60
C LEU A 124 -2.27 4.73 3.63
N ASN A 125 -1.64 3.76 2.97
CA ASN A 125 -0.61 4.00 1.96
C ASN A 125 -1.12 4.89 0.82
N TYR A 126 -2.12 4.44 0.05
CA TYR A 126 -2.57 5.25 -1.09
C TYR A 126 -3.31 6.52 -0.64
N ALA A 127 -4.02 6.52 0.47
CA ALA A 127 -4.76 7.69 0.92
C ALA A 127 -3.82 8.82 1.36
N SER A 128 -2.71 8.47 2.03
CA SER A 128 -1.65 9.43 2.37
C SER A 128 -0.96 9.96 1.11
N TYR A 129 -0.60 9.08 0.18
CA TYR A 129 -0.02 9.46 -1.11
C TYR A 129 -0.89 10.46 -1.88
N PHE A 130 -2.21 10.24 -1.93
CA PHE A 130 -3.16 11.13 -2.62
C PHE A 130 -3.58 12.37 -1.79
N ASN A 131 -2.78 12.77 -0.80
CA ASN A 131 -2.97 13.98 0.01
C ASN A 131 -4.39 14.05 0.61
N THR A 132 -4.87 12.92 1.15
CA THR A 132 -6.08 12.91 1.97
C THR A 132 -5.79 13.67 3.27
N PRO A 133 -6.68 14.56 3.75
CA PRO A 133 -6.42 15.32 4.97
C PRO A 133 -6.11 14.42 6.17
N GLU A 134 -5.07 14.75 6.93
CA GLU A 134 -4.58 13.95 8.07
C GLU A 134 -5.72 13.52 9.01
N LYS A 135 -6.61 14.46 9.36
CA LYS A 135 -7.73 14.25 10.28
C LYS A 135 -8.64 13.08 9.87
N GLU A 136 -8.84 12.87 8.57
CA GLU A 136 -9.68 11.78 8.05
C GLU A 136 -9.01 10.40 8.17
N LEU A 137 -7.68 10.38 8.33
CA LEU A 137 -6.87 9.18 8.42
C LEU A 137 -6.54 8.77 9.87
N GLN A 138 -6.73 9.66 10.85
CA GLN A 138 -6.37 9.41 12.26
C GLN A 138 -7.00 8.13 12.81
N SER A 139 -8.28 7.90 12.55
CA SER A 139 -8.97 6.67 12.98
C SER A 139 -8.40 5.39 12.35
N ILE A 140 -7.84 5.47 11.14
CA ILE A 140 -7.17 4.32 10.51
C ILE A 140 -5.82 4.07 11.19
N VAL A 141 -5.07 5.13 11.49
CA VAL A 141 -3.83 5.04 12.26
C VAL A 141 -4.10 4.39 13.62
N ASP A 142 -5.13 4.83 14.33
CA ASP A 142 -5.52 4.25 15.62
C ASP A 142 -5.87 2.77 15.49
N SER A 143 -6.68 2.39 14.48
CA SER A 143 -7.04 0.99 14.24
C SER A 143 -5.81 0.11 13.98
N LEU A 144 -4.76 0.65 13.36
CA LEU A 144 -3.53 -0.09 13.08
C LEU A 144 -2.65 -0.20 14.33
N LEU A 145 -2.45 0.89 15.08
CA LEU A 145 -1.62 0.89 16.28
C LEU A 145 -2.19 -0.01 17.39
N ASN A 146 -3.51 -0.19 17.43
CA ASN A 146 -4.16 -1.13 18.35
C ASN A 146 -3.91 -2.62 18.01
N GLU A 147 -3.34 -2.92 16.84
CA GLU A 147 -3.16 -4.28 16.32
C GLU A 147 -1.69 -4.71 16.29
N ILE A 148 -0.79 -3.95 16.93
CA ILE A 148 0.62 -4.33 17.11
C ILE A 148 0.69 -5.62 17.93
N MET A 149 1.35 -6.63 17.38
CA MET A 149 1.51 -7.93 18.05
C MET A 149 2.71 -7.93 19.00
N PRO A 150 2.78 -8.86 19.98
CA PRO A 150 3.89 -8.94 20.93
C PRO A 150 5.28 -9.15 20.30
N ASP A 151 5.34 -9.69 19.09
CA ASP A 151 6.57 -9.86 18.30
C ASP A 151 6.88 -8.66 17.39
N GLY A 152 6.17 -7.53 17.56
CA GLY A 152 6.45 -6.24 16.94
C GLY A 152 5.79 -5.99 15.58
N GLY A 153 5.31 -7.04 14.91
CA GLY A 153 4.64 -6.94 13.61
C GLY A 153 3.11 -6.89 13.69
N PHE A 154 2.46 -7.30 12.59
CA PHE A 154 1.01 -7.29 12.44
C PHE A 154 0.48 -8.60 11.84
N ASN A 155 -0.79 -8.93 12.09
CA ASN A 155 -1.46 -10.06 11.43
C ASN A 155 -2.97 -9.84 11.27
N CYS A 156 -3.50 -9.84 10.04
CA CYS A 156 -4.94 -9.67 9.79
C CYS A 156 -5.84 -10.79 10.33
N ARG A 157 -5.26 -11.86 10.90
CA ARG A 157 -6.03 -12.89 11.61
C ARG A 157 -6.42 -12.45 13.02
N THR A 158 -5.77 -11.46 13.64
CA THR A 158 -6.13 -10.94 14.98
C THR A 158 -7.59 -10.52 15.04
N THR A 159 -8.03 -9.76 14.03
CA THR A 159 -9.41 -9.28 13.88
C THR A 159 -10.40 -10.29 13.29
N ARG A 160 -9.98 -11.55 13.10
CA ARG A 160 -10.80 -12.61 12.50
C ARG A 160 -10.86 -13.86 13.35
N SER A 161 -9.78 -14.65 13.33
CA SER A 161 -9.72 -15.98 13.94
C SER A 161 -8.77 -16.04 15.14
N GLY A 162 -8.14 -14.92 15.49
CA GLY A 162 -6.99 -14.86 16.38
C GLY A 162 -5.67 -15.19 15.68
N ALA A 163 -4.57 -14.66 16.23
CA ALA A 163 -3.19 -14.92 15.81
C ALA A 163 -2.25 -14.90 17.02
N SER A 164 -1.25 -15.79 17.02
CA SER A 164 -0.19 -15.81 18.04
C SER A 164 1.15 -15.23 17.55
N HIS A 165 1.30 -15.05 16.24
CA HIS A 165 2.50 -14.55 15.59
C HIS A 165 2.14 -13.59 14.46
N SER A 166 3.03 -12.62 14.24
CA SER A 166 2.94 -11.70 13.12
C SER A 166 3.07 -12.40 11.77
N SER A 167 2.53 -11.74 10.74
CA SER A 167 2.52 -12.20 9.36
C SER A 167 3.29 -11.20 8.52
N LEU A 168 4.27 -11.68 7.74
CA LEU A 168 4.99 -10.83 6.77
C LEU A 168 4.05 -10.17 5.75
N HIS A 169 2.93 -10.81 5.40
CA HIS A 169 1.91 -10.23 4.51
C HIS A 169 1.25 -8.98 5.10
N SER A 170 0.85 -9.06 6.37
CA SER A 170 0.17 -7.96 7.04
C SER A 170 1.16 -6.88 7.42
N THR A 171 2.31 -7.29 7.97
CA THR A 171 3.35 -6.38 8.43
C THR A 171 3.85 -5.46 7.33
N ILE A 172 4.19 -5.99 6.14
CA ILE A 172 4.64 -5.13 5.03
C ILE A 172 3.56 -4.13 4.59
N SER A 173 2.29 -4.54 4.59
CA SER A 173 1.19 -3.68 4.17
C SER A 173 0.97 -2.52 5.17
N VAL A 174 1.16 -2.77 6.47
CA VAL A 174 1.06 -1.74 7.51
C VAL A 174 2.28 -0.83 7.49
N LEU A 175 3.49 -1.38 7.36
CA LEU A 175 4.73 -0.61 7.24
C LEU A 175 4.67 0.40 6.08
N GLU A 176 4.26 -0.05 4.90
CA GLU A 176 4.07 0.84 3.75
C GLU A 176 3.04 1.94 4.01
N GLY A 177 1.97 1.65 4.76
CA GLY A 177 0.95 2.62 5.14
C GLY A 177 1.47 3.68 6.11
N LEU A 178 2.06 3.23 7.22
CA LEU A 178 2.60 4.10 8.27
C LEU A 178 3.75 4.97 7.76
N TRP A 179 4.64 4.39 6.95
CA TRP A 179 5.75 5.13 6.36
C TRP A 179 5.28 6.19 5.38
N GLU A 180 4.33 5.87 4.48
CA GLU A 180 3.78 6.87 3.55
C GLU A 180 3.02 7.98 4.29
N PHE A 181 2.33 7.64 5.39
CA PHE A 181 1.68 8.63 6.27
C PHE A 181 2.69 9.64 6.84
N GLN A 182 3.80 9.16 7.42
CA GLN A 182 4.85 10.06 7.93
C GLN A 182 5.53 10.85 6.80
N LYS A 183 5.81 10.20 5.66
CA LYS A 183 6.42 10.84 4.49
C LYS A 183 5.55 11.95 3.90
N ALA A 184 4.22 11.82 3.97
CA ALA A 184 3.29 12.87 3.57
C ALA A 184 3.36 14.13 4.48
N GLY A 185 4.17 14.11 5.54
CA GLY A 185 4.37 15.22 6.47
C GLY A 185 3.36 15.23 7.61
N PHE A 186 2.59 14.16 7.77
CA PHE A 186 1.62 14.04 8.86
C PHE A 186 2.32 13.75 10.20
N THR A 187 1.77 14.34 11.26
CA THR A 187 2.37 14.42 12.60
C THR A 187 1.52 13.76 13.68
N TYR A 188 0.28 13.36 13.37
CA TYR A 188 -0.57 12.62 14.30
C TYR A 188 0.12 11.33 14.80
N LYS A 189 0.24 11.18 16.12
CA LYS A 189 0.89 10.03 16.79
C LYS A 189 2.28 9.68 16.23
N LYS A 190 3.05 10.69 15.80
CA LYS A 190 4.34 10.51 15.13
C LYS A 190 5.28 9.55 15.87
N ASP A 191 5.38 9.66 17.20
CA ASP A 191 6.30 8.85 18.00
C ASP A 191 5.82 7.39 18.14
N ASP A 192 4.51 7.18 18.34
CA ASP A 192 3.92 5.84 18.37
C ASP A 192 4.08 5.14 17.02
N ILE A 193 3.84 5.86 15.91
CA ILE A 193 4.05 5.36 14.56
C ILE A 193 5.53 5.00 14.33
N SER A 194 6.45 5.86 14.75
CA SER A 194 7.89 5.60 14.62
C SER A 194 8.31 4.36 15.42
N THR A 195 7.71 4.16 16.59
CA THR A 195 7.95 2.97 17.42
C THR A 195 7.40 1.71 16.75
N ALA A 196 6.18 1.77 16.22
CA ALA A 196 5.54 0.66 15.50
C ALA A 196 6.29 0.28 14.22
N ILE A 197 6.80 1.26 13.47
CA ILE A 197 7.64 1.00 12.29
C ILE A 197 8.90 0.24 12.71
N LYS A 198 9.64 0.73 13.70
CA LYS A 198 10.89 0.09 14.17
C LYS A 198 10.66 -1.35 14.62
N SER A 199 9.61 -1.61 15.41
CA SER A 199 9.32 -2.98 15.89
C SER A 199 8.93 -3.92 14.75
N ALA A 200 8.17 -3.43 13.77
CA ALA A 200 7.76 -4.21 12.63
C ALA A 200 8.91 -4.47 11.65
N GLU A 201 9.83 -3.52 11.48
CA GLU A 201 11.08 -3.70 10.74
C GLU A 201 11.98 -4.74 11.42
N GLU A 202 12.17 -4.66 12.73
CA GLU A 202 12.93 -5.64 13.51
C GLU A 202 12.35 -7.05 13.35
N PHE A 203 11.02 -7.18 13.44
CA PHE A 203 10.32 -8.43 13.14
C PHE A 203 10.70 -8.98 11.77
N MET A 204 10.68 -8.16 10.71
CA MET A 204 11.04 -8.60 9.36
C MET A 204 12.52 -8.98 9.22
N LEU A 205 13.41 -8.24 9.88
CA LEU A 205 14.86 -8.43 9.82
C LEU A 205 15.32 -9.68 10.59
N ILE A 206 14.71 -9.99 11.74
CA ILE A 206 14.94 -11.25 12.47
C ILE A 206 14.62 -12.46 11.58
N HIS A 207 13.58 -12.35 10.76
CA HIS A 207 13.22 -13.36 9.76
C HIS A 207 14.10 -13.32 8.51
N ARG A 208 15.14 -12.48 8.46
CA ARG A 208 15.99 -12.26 7.28
C ARG A 208 15.15 -12.10 6.01
N LEU A 209 14.06 -11.35 6.15
CA LEU A 209 12.99 -11.11 5.16
C LEU A 209 12.12 -12.34 4.79
N PHE A 210 12.64 -13.57 4.74
CA PHE A 210 11.87 -14.73 4.23
C PHE A 210 12.16 -16.07 4.91
N LEU A 211 13.07 -16.10 5.88
CA LEU A 211 13.47 -17.27 6.63
C LEU A 211 12.79 -17.31 8.00
N SER A 212 12.52 -18.51 8.50
CA SER A 212 12.11 -18.70 9.89
C SER A 212 13.28 -18.39 10.80
N ASP A 213 13.05 -17.49 11.76
CA ASP A 213 13.94 -17.15 12.86
C ASP A 213 14.33 -18.37 13.73
N ARG A 214 13.42 -19.34 13.86
CA ARG A 214 13.62 -20.58 14.63
C ARG A 214 14.38 -21.66 13.87
N THR A 215 14.11 -21.83 12.57
CA THR A 215 14.59 -23.01 11.81
C THR A 215 15.59 -22.68 10.71
N GLY A 216 15.74 -21.40 10.35
CA GLY A 216 16.55 -20.97 9.20
C GLY A 216 15.99 -21.38 7.83
N LYS A 217 14.84 -22.07 7.77
CA LYS A 217 14.21 -22.51 6.52
C LYS A 217 13.34 -21.41 5.91
N ILE A 218 13.13 -21.46 4.61
CA ILE A 218 12.18 -20.59 3.90
C ILE A 218 10.78 -20.74 4.51
N ILE A 219 10.18 -19.62 4.93
CA ILE A 219 8.83 -19.59 5.53
C ILE A 219 7.79 -20.05 4.51
N ARG A 220 7.83 -19.47 3.30
CA ARG A 220 6.96 -19.83 2.16
C ARG A 220 7.70 -19.63 0.83
N LYS A 221 7.66 -20.64 -0.04
CA LYS A 221 8.28 -20.57 -1.38
C LYS A 221 7.73 -19.43 -2.24
N ASP A 222 6.48 -19.03 -2.03
CA ASP A 222 5.85 -17.91 -2.73
C ASP A 222 6.55 -16.58 -2.49
N PHE A 223 7.32 -16.42 -1.40
CA PHE A 223 8.08 -15.20 -1.13
C PHE A 223 9.24 -14.98 -2.11
N LEU A 224 9.59 -16.00 -2.91
CA LEU A 224 10.65 -15.96 -3.91
C LEU A 224 10.14 -15.68 -5.33
N LYS A 225 8.84 -15.43 -5.53
CA LYS A 225 8.23 -15.29 -6.86
C LYS A 225 8.34 -13.89 -7.49
N LEU A 226 8.76 -12.89 -6.73
CA LEU A 226 8.97 -11.49 -7.16
C LEU A 226 7.83 -10.96 -8.05
N ALA A 227 6.60 -11.02 -7.53
CA ALA A 227 5.41 -10.78 -8.34
C ALA A 227 5.08 -9.27 -8.40
N HIS A 228 4.71 -8.78 -9.58
CA HIS A 228 4.20 -7.43 -9.77
C HIS A 228 2.86 -7.44 -10.54
N PRO A 229 1.83 -6.69 -10.08
CA PRO A 229 1.75 -6.04 -8.78
C PRO A 229 1.59 -7.06 -7.64
N SER A 230 2.26 -6.84 -6.50
CA SER A 230 2.23 -7.78 -5.36
C SER A 230 0.87 -7.78 -4.64
N ARG A 231 0.08 -6.70 -4.76
CA ARG A 231 -1.22 -6.52 -4.10
C ARG A 231 -1.09 -6.69 -2.58
N TRP A 232 -1.82 -7.61 -1.95
CA TRP A 232 -1.65 -7.91 -0.52
C TRP A 232 -0.52 -8.91 -0.24
N LYS A 233 0.02 -9.56 -1.27
CA LYS A 233 1.04 -10.60 -1.08
C LYS A 233 2.39 -9.98 -0.73
N TYR A 234 3.11 -10.73 0.07
CA TYR A 234 4.50 -10.49 0.43
C TYR A 234 5.37 -11.29 -0.53
N ASP A 235 6.43 -10.66 -1.01
CA ASP A 235 7.61 -11.30 -1.55
C ASP A 235 8.84 -10.46 -1.19
N ILE A 236 10.02 -11.02 -1.40
CA ILE A 236 11.28 -10.36 -1.02
C ILE A 236 11.48 -9.06 -1.81
N LEU A 237 11.04 -8.98 -3.07
CA LEU A 237 11.21 -7.76 -3.86
C LEU A 237 10.40 -6.60 -3.26
N ARG A 238 9.15 -6.84 -2.84
CA ARG A 238 8.34 -5.82 -2.15
C ARG A 238 9.01 -5.36 -0.85
N ALA A 239 9.58 -6.28 -0.08
CA ALA A 239 10.28 -5.92 1.15
C ALA A 239 11.53 -5.08 0.89
N LEU A 240 12.34 -5.45 -0.10
CA LEU A 240 13.52 -4.69 -0.48
C LEU A 240 13.15 -3.30 -1.03
N ASP A 241 12.07 -3.20 -1.81
CA ASP A 241 11.56 -1.91 -2.29
C ASP A 241 11.05 -1.01 -1.16
N TYR A 242 10.52 -1.59 -0.08
CA TYR A 242 10.21 -0.85 1.15
C TYR A 242 11.50 -0.39 1.85
N PHE A 243 12.42 -1.31 2.16
CA PHE A 243 13.64 -0.99 2.92
C PHE A 243 14.60 -0.03 2.21
N GLN A 244 14.61 0.04 0.86
CA GLN A 244 15.43 1.04 0.18
C GLN A 244 14.90 2.48 0.36
N LYS A 245 13.61 2.62 0.71
CA LYS A 245 12.95 3.92 0.89
C LYS A 245 12.89 4.33 2.36
N ALA A 246 12.80 3.34 3.26
CA ALA A 246 12.62 3.49 4.70
C ALA A 246 13.73 4.30 5.36
#